data_AF-A0A2A8H760-F1
#
_entry.id   AF-A0A2A8H760-F1
#
_cell.length_a   1.000
_cell.length_b   1.000
_cell.length_c   1.000
_cell.angle_alpha   90.00
_cell.angle_beta   90.00
_cell.angle_gamma   90.00
#
_symmetry.space_group_name_H-M   'P 1'
#
loop_
_entity.id
_entity.type
_entity.pdbx_description
1 polymer ?
#
loop_
_entity_poly.entity_id
_entity_poly.type
_entity_poly.pdbx_seq_one_letter_code
_entity_poly.pdbx_strand_id
1 'polypeptide(L)'
;MEHIETDLQRKIDALGLYVVDDMVYTEHLKVFEKIGFDVMHFTYYKWYGKRFVPYSKEYLISVTMEDLLRRDKEKYKQYTSSFFVRLKRKLDVWTLKGKVKSVGGLANWLQKHSKDEEG
;
A
#
# COMPACT_ATOMS: atom_id res chain seq x y z
N MET A 1 3.45 -33.33 -9.04
CA MET A 1 2.63 -32.11 -9.20
C MET A 1 2.58 -31.26 -7.93
N GLU A 2 2.75 -31.85 -6.75
CA GLU A 2 2.70 -31.18 -5.43
C GLU A 2 3.68 -30.01 -5.26
N HIS A 3 4.88 -30.09 -5.87
CA HIS A 3 5.87 -29.00 -5.80
C HIS A 3 5.39 -27.70 -6.47
N ILE A 4 4.57 -27.77 -7.53
CA ILE A 4 4.10 -26.59 -8.26
C ILE A 4 3.03 -25.85 -7.44
N GLU A 5 2.12 -26.59 -6.80
CA GLU A 5 1.10 -26.01 -5.94
C GLU A 5 1.72 -25.39 -4.68
N THR A 6 2.72 -26.05 -4.10
CA THR A 6 3.45 -25.53 -2.93
C THR A 6 4.21 -24.24 -3.26
N ASP A 7 4.89 -24.18 -4.43
CA ASP A 7 5.59 -22.97 -4.87
C ASP A 7 4.62 -21.83 -5.19
N LEU A 8 3.49 -22.14 -5.84
CA LEU A 8 2.44 -21.16 -6.13
C LEU A 8 1.84 -20.58 -4.85
N GLN A 9 1.51 -21.41 -3.85
CA GLN A 9 0.99 -20.96 -2.56
C GLN A 9 2.00 -20.04 -1.87
N ARG A 10 3.28 -20.41 -1.86
CA ARG A 10 4.35 -19.58 -1.29
C ARG A 10 4.45 -18.21 -1.96
N LYS A 11 4.29 -18.14 -3.29
CA LYS A 11 4.27 -16.88 -4.05
C LYS A 11 3.05 -16.04 -3.72
N ILE A 12 1.88 -16.65 -3.62
CA ILE A 12 0.62 -16.00 -3.23
C ILE A 12 0.76 -15.36 -1.84
N ASP A 13 1.24 -16.13 -0.87
CA ASP A 13 1.38 -15.69 0.52
C ASP A 13 2.39 -14.55 0.63
N ALA A 14 3.53 -14.65 -0.05
CA ALA A 14 4.56 -13.63 0.03
C ALA A 14 4.21 -12.33 -0.70
N LEU A 15 3.41 -12.41 -1.77
CA LEU A 15 2.88 -11.24 -2.44
C LEU A 15 1.63 -10.69 -1.73
N GLY A 16 0.98 -11.47 -0.87
CA GLY A 16 -0.31 -11.13 -0.25
C GLY A 16 -1.42 -10.96 -1.29
N LEU A 17 -1.50 -11.90 -2.24
CA LEU A 17 -2.56 -11.89 -3.26
C LEU A 17 -3.87 -12.43 -2.70
N TYR A 18 -4.98 -11.87 -3.20
CA TYR A 18 -6.33 -12.35 -2.91
C TYR A 18 -6.86 -13.15 -4.09
N VAL A 19 -7.70 -14.14 -3.82
CA VAL A 19 -8.43 -14.90 -4.85
C VAL A 19 -9.57 -14.04 -5.37
N VAL A 20 -9.74 -13.99 -6.69
CA VAL A 20 -10.87 -13.29 -7.33
C VAL A 20 -12.18 -13.99 -6.93
N ASP A 21 -13.08 -13.23 -6.31
CA ASP A 21 -14.45 -13.65 -6.02
C ASP A 21 -15.41 -13.14 -7.11
N ASP A 22 -16.60 -13.72 -7.20
CA ASP A 22 -17.64 -13.38 -8.18
C ASP A 22 -18.01 -11.89 -8.14
N MET A 23 -17.99 -11.29 -6.95
CA MET A 23 -18.22 -9.86 -6.75
C MET A 23 -17.10 -9.02 -7.40
N VAL A 24 -15.84 -9.37 -7.10
CA VAL A 24 -14.65 -8.70 -7.65
C VAL A 24 -14.59 -8.86 -9.17
N TYR A 25 -14.94 -10.04 -9.67
CA TYR A 25 -15.03 -10.32 -11.09
C TYR A 25 -16.06 -9.41 -11.75
N THR A 26 -17.27 -9.32 -11.19
CA THR A 26 -18.35 -8.51 -11.75
C THR A 26 -18.04 -7.02 -11.74
N GLU A 27 -17.43 -6.51 -10.67
CA GLU A 27 -17.12 -5.08 -10.53
C GLU A 27 -15.91 -4.64 -11.34
N HIS A 28 -14.85 -5.45 -11.38
CA HIS A 28 -13.57 -5.04 -11.96
C HIS A 28 -13.23 -5.77 -13.26
N LEU A 29 -13.40 -7.09 -13.32
CA LEU A 29 -12.95 -7.88 -14.48
C LEU A 29 -13.95 -7.85 -15.65
N LYS A 30 -15.26 -7.79 -15.39
CA LYS A 30 -16.30 -7.72 -16.42
C LYS A 30 -16.14 -6.52 -17.37
N VAL A 31 -15.55 -5.43 -16.87
CA VAL A 31 -15.24 -4.25 -17.69
C VAL A 31 -14.14 -4.56 -18.70
N PHE A 32 -13.11 -5.31 -18.31
CA PHE A 32 -12.02 -5.72 -19.21
C PHE A 32 -12.49 -6.73 -20.26
N GLU A 33 -13.38 -7.65 -19.88
CA GLU A 33 -13.99 -8.60 -20.82
C GLU A 33 -14.75 -7.89 -21.94
N LYS A 34 -15.54 -6.86 -21.60
CA LYS A 34 -16.24 -6.01 -22.59
C LYS A 34 -15.31 -5.28 -23.55
N ILE A 35 -14.06 -5.05 -23.14
CA ILE A 35 -13.04 -4.39 -23.96
C ILE A 35 -12.28 -5.43 -24.83
N GLY A 36 -12.63 -6.72 -24.71
CA GLY A 36 -12.04 -7.82 -25.47
C GLY A 36 -10.78 -8.41 -24.83
N PHE A 37 -10.57 -8.16 -23.53
CA PHE A 37 -9.47 -8.77 -22.79
C PHE A 37 -9.89 -10.13 -22.24
N ASP A 38 -9.02 -11.13 -22.36
CA ASP A 38 -9.24 -12.44 -21.78
C ASP A 38 -9.04 -12.38 -20.26
N VAL A 39 -10.15 -12.36 -19.53
CA VAL A 39 -10.16 -12.26 -18.07
C VAL A 39 -10.22 -13.61 -17.36
N MET A 40 -10.47 -14.70 -18.09
CA MET A 40 -10.67 -16.04 -17.51
C MET A 40 -9.40 -16.58 -16.84
N HIS A 41 -8.24 -16.09 -17.27
CA HIS A 41 -6.94 -16.50 -16.75
C HIS A 41 -6.56 -15.78 -15.45
N PHE A 42 -7.27 -14.72 -15.06
CA PHE A 42 -7.00 -13.98 -13.84
C PHE A 42 -7.70 -14.60 -12.63
N THR A 43 -6.93 -15.38 -11.87
CA THR A 43 -7.41 -16.06 -10.66
C THR A 43 -7.12 -15.27 -9.38
N TYR A 44 -6.12 -14.39 -9.42
CA TYR A 44 -5.64 -13.65 -8.25
C TYR A 44 -5.62 -12.15 -8.51
N TYR A 45 -5.67 -11.35 -7.46
CA TYR A 45 -5.54 -9.90 -7.56
C TYR A 45 -4.85 -9.30 -6.34
N LYS A 46 -4.36 -8.07 -6.51
CA LYS A 46 -3.84 -7.24 -5.42
C LYS A 46 -4.25 -5.80 -5.60
N TRP A 47 -4.54 -5.15 -4.47
CA TRP A 47 -4.76 -3.71 -4.42
C TRP A 47 -3.47 -2.97 -4.10
N TYR A 48 -3.08 -2.06 -5.00
CA TYR A 48 -2.02 -1.08 -4.71
C TYR A 48 -2.67 0.28 -4.46
N GLY A 49 -3.02 0.54 -3.20
CA GLY A 49 -3.83 1.70 -2.83
C GLY A 49 -5.24 1.58 -3.41
N LYS A 50 -5.59 2.45 -4.37
CA LYS A 50 -6.90 2.42 -5.07
C LYS A 50 -6.86 1.73 -6.44
N ARG A 51 -5.73 1.13 -6.83
CA ARG A 51 -5.58 0.45 -8.12
C ARG A 51 -5.74 -1.05 -7.96
N PHE A 52 -6.71 -1.59 -8.69
CA PHE A 52 -6.90 -3.02 -8.88
C PHE A 52 -5.87 -3.55 -9.87
N VAL A 53 -5.12 -4.58 -9.49
CA VAL A 53 -4.16 -5.25 -10.38
C VAL A 53 -4.45 -6.76 -10.37
N PRO A 54 -4.95 -7.32 -11.47
CA PRO A 54 -5.16 -8.76 -11.60
C PRO A 54 -3.86 -9.50 -11.95
N TYR A 55 -3.78 -10.76 -11.53
CA TYR A 55 -2.66 -11.67 -11.72
C TYR A 55 -3.19 -13.02 -12.22
N SER A 56 -2.58 -13.54 -13.29
CA SER A 56 -2.92 -14.87 -13.80
C SER A 56 -2.11 -15.96 -13.11
N LYS A 57 -2.70 -17.15 -12.99
CA LYS A 57 -2.00 -18.31 -12.41
C LYS A 57 -0.75 -18.66 -13.20
N GLU A 58 -0.83 -18.63 -14.52
CA GLU A 58 0.29 -18.89 -15.43
C GLU A 58 1.45 -17.92 -15.24
N TYR A 59 1.15 -16.64 -15.00
CA TYR A 59 2.15 -15.63 -14.72
C TYR A 59 2.91 -15.92 -13.41
N LEU A 60 2.19 -16.34 -12.36
CA LEU A 60 2.82 -16.68 -11.07
C LEU A 60 3.69 -17.94 -11.16
N ILE A 61 3.29 -18.92 -11.99
CA ILE A 61 4.07 -20.14 -12.20
C ILE A 61 5.32 -19.86 -13.05
N SER A 62 5.17 -19.08 -14.12
CA SER A 62 6.26 -18.80 -15.08
C SER A 62 7.36 -17.90 -14.54
N VAL A 63 7.03 -16.97 -13.63
CA VAL A 63 7.99 -15.98 -13.11
C VAL A 63 8.62 -16.49 -11.81
N THR A 64 9.92 -16.21 -11.66
CA THR A 64 10.65 -16.50 -10.42
C THR A 64 10.17 -15.62 -9.27
N MET A 65 10.31 -16.10 -8.05
CA MET A 65 9.89 -15.39 -6.84
C MET A 65 10.58 -14.01 -6.69
N GLU A 66 11.88 -13.94 -6.99
CA GLU A 66 12.67 -12.71 -6.88
C GLU A 66 12.19 -11.63 -7.86
N ASP A 67 11.89 -12.02 -9.09
CA ASP A 67 11.36 -11.10 -10.09
C ASP A 67 9.95 -10.61 -9.75
N LEU A 68 9.11 -11.49 -9.19
CA LEU A 68 7.79 -11.11 -8.70
C LEU A 68 7.89 -10.05 -7.60
N LEU A 69 8.76 -10.25 -6.60
CA LEU A 69 8.95 -9.30 -5.50
C LEU A 69 9.55 -7.98 -5.97
N ARG A 70 10.49 -8.01 -6.91
CA ARG A 70 11.06 -6.80 -7.52
C ARG A 70 9.98 -5.97 -8.21
N ARG A 71 9.17 -6.61 -9.07
CA ARG A 71 8.06 -5.94 -9.77
C ARG A 71 6.98 -5.46 -8.80
N ASP A 72 6.68 -6.21 -7.75
CA ASP A 72 5.74 -5.82 -6.70
C ASP A 72 6.18 -4.51 -6.04
N LYS A 73 7.46 -4.42 -5.66
CA LYS A 73 8.06 -3.23 -5.07
C LYS A 73 8.04 -2.03 -6.02
N GLU A 74 8.31 -2.25 -7.30
CA GLU A 74 8.24 -1.21 -8.33
C GLU A 74 6.80 -0.70 -8.54
N LYS A 75 5.82 -1.60 -8.68
CA LYS A 75 4.39 -1.26 -8.76
C LYS A 75 3.94 -0.52 -7.52
N TYR A 76 4.31 -1.01 -6.35
CA TYR A 76 4.03 -0.34 -5.09
C TYR A 76 4.59 1.08 -5.09
N LYS A 77 5.86 1.28 -5.48
CA LYS A 77 6.45 2.62 -5.57
C LYS A 77 5.71 3.51 -6.57
N GLN A 78 5.37 3.01 -7.75
CA GLN A 78 4.65 3.76 -8.78
C GLN A 78 3.25 4.21 -8.29
N TYR A 79 2.48 3.30 -7.71
CA TYR A 79 1.10 3.58 -7.30
C TYR A 79 0.99 4.28 -5.94
N THR A 80 1.97 4.10 -5.05
CA THR A 80 1.98 4.69 -3.70
C THR A 80 2.53 6.14 -3.70
N SER A 81 3.29 6.54 -4.72
CA SER A 81 4.03 7.81 -4.78
C SER A 81 3.16 9.06 -4.57
N SER A 82 1.91 9.08 -5.04
CA SER A 82 1.11 10.32 -5.02
C SER A 82 0.27 10.52 -3.75
N PHE A 83 -0.17 9.45 -3.08
CA PHE A 83 -1.11 9.56 -1.96
C PHE A 83 -0.40 9.61 -0.60
N PHE A 84 0.50 8.65 -0.34
CA PHE A 84 1.17 8.57 0.96
C PHE A 84 2.29 9.58 1.12
N VAL A 85 2.98 10.01 0.06
CA VAL A 85 3.94 11.14 0.15
C VAL A 85 3.20 12.43 0.54
N ARG A 86 1.98 12.61 0.05
CA ARG A 86 1.12 13.76 0.37
C ARG A 86 0.57 13.66 1.80
N LEU A 87 0.22 12.45 2.25
CA LEU A 87 -0.21 12.16 3.62
C LEU A 87 0.93 12.29 4.64
N LYS A 88 2.12 11.77 4.33
CA LYS A 88 3.36 11.92 5.11
C LYS A 88 3.68 13.39 5.33
N ARG A 89 3.66 14.20 4.26
CA ARG A 89 3.87 15.66 4.37
C ARG A 89 2.86 16.31 5.32
N LYS A 90 1.58 15.93 5.27
CA LYS A 90 0.58 16.48 6.21
C LYS A 90 0.81 16.02 7.65
N LEU A 91 1.15 14.74 7.86
CA LEU A 91 1.45 14.20 9.18
C LEU A 91 2.68 14.87 9.79
N ASP A 92 3.78 14.98 9.03
CA ASP A 92 5.00 15.68 9.45
C ASP A 92 4.74 17.15 9.81
N VAL A 93 3.92 17.86 9.03
CA VAL A 93 3.52 19.24 9.36
C VAL A 93 2.68 19.27 10.65
N TRP A 94 1.84 18.28 10.90
CA TRP A 94 1.01 18.25 12.11
C TRP A 94 1.82 17.90 13.36
N THR A 95 2.76 16.94 13.28
CA THR A 95 3.71 16.66 14.36
C THR A 95 4.64 17.84 14.63
N LEU A 96 5.12 18.53 13.58
CA LEU A 96 5.90 19.77 13.75
C LEU A 96 5.06 20.88 14.39
N LYS A 97 3.83 21.09 13.94
CA LYS A 97 2.94 22.14 14.49
C LYS A 97 2.53 21.85 15.94
N GLY A 98 2.39 20.57 16.31
CA GLY A 98 2.19 20.13 17.69
C GLY A 98 3.42 20.40 18.57
N LYS A 99 4.63 20.08 18.09
CA LYS A 99 5.89 20.36 18.81
C LYS A 99 6.17 21.85 18.99
N VAL A 100 5.94 22.67 17.97
CA VAL A 100 6.18 24.13 18.05
C VAL A 100 5.21 24.80 19.04
N LYS A 101 3.95 24.35 19.10
CA LYS A 101 2.99 24.83 20.12
C LYS A 101 3.39 24.41 21.54
N SER A 102 3.92 23.20 21.73
CA SER A 102 4.42 22.74 23.03
C SER A 102 5.61 23.56 23.52
N VAL A 103 6.59 23.83 22.66
CA VAL A 103 7.80 24.57 23.05
C VAL A 103 7.51 26.06 23.27
N GLY A 104 6.68 26.68 22.43
CA GLY A 104 6.28 28.09 22.60
C GLY A 104 5.39 28.33 23.83
N GLY A 105 4.53 27.37 24.20
CA GLY A 105 3.73 27.44 25.41
C GLY A 105 4.55 27.27 26.69
N LEU A 106 5.53 26.36 26.69
CA LEU A 106 6.43 26.14 27.83
C LEU A 106 7.37 27.32 28.07
N ALA A 107 7.88 27.95 27.00
CA ALA A 107 8.73 29.14 27.12
C ALA A 107 8.01 30.31 27.79
N ASN A 108 6.75 30.56 27.41
CA ASN A 108 5.93 31.61 28.05
C ASN A 108 5.52 31.27 29.49
N TRP A 109 5.37 29.99 29.84
CA TRP A 109 5.05 29.57 31.21
C TRP A 109 6.27 29.69 32.14
N LEU A 110 7.46 29.31 31.66
CA LEU A 110 8.74 29.47 32.38
C LEU A 110 9.09 30.94 32.62
N GLN A 111 8.85 31.82 31.65
CA GLN A 111 9.12 33.26 31.81
C GLN A 111 8.14 33.96 32.77
N LYS A 112 6.96 33.38 32.99
CA LYS A 112 5.97 33.92 33.93
C LYS A 112 6.29 33.55 35.38
N HIS A 113 6.80 32.34 35.60
CA HIS A 113 7.15 31.85 36.95
C HIS A 113 8.45 32.43 37.53
N SER A 114 9.39 32.88 36.68
CA SER A 114 10.66 33.47 37.16
C SER A 114 10.55 34.92 37.62
N LYS A 115 9.38 35.56 37.46
CA LYS A 115 9.13 36.94 37.89
C LYS A 115 8.47 37.06 39.25
N ASP A 116 8.00 35.94 39.80
CA ASP A 116 7.24 35.91 41.06
C ASP A 116 8.11 35.51 42.27
N GLU A 117 9.41 35.25 42.09
CA GLU A 117 10.36 34.86 43.16
C GLU A 117 11.29 35.98 43.65
N GLU A 118 11.24 37.19 43.06
CA GLU A 118 12.05 38.35 43.49
C GLU A 118 11.25 39.46 44.21
N GLY A 119 10.05 39.16 44.71
CA GLY A 119 9.18 40.10 45.44
C GLY A 119 9.21 39.96 46.95
#